data_AF-A0A926GXE6-F1
#
_entry.id   AF-A0A926GXE6-F1
#
_cell.length_a   1.000
_cell.length_b   1.000
_cell.length_c   1.000
_cell.angle_alpha   90.00
_cell.angle_beta   90.00
_cell.angle_gamma   90.00
#
_symmetry.space_group_name_H-M   'P 1'
#
loop_
_entity.id
_entity.type
_entity.pdbx_description
1 polymer ?
#
loop_
_entity_poly.entity_id
_entity_poly.type
_entity_poly.pdbx_seq_one_letter_code
_entity_poly.pdbx_strand_id
1 'polypeptide(L)'
;MRADYSGNRELESGRQLLRRMDSLKAEVRSFAVETTLASRSLAPRLRDLQSAGYTVSLIFFFTPAPELCIARVASHVRRGGHDIPESVIRCRGTKLLQCLRNNCR
;
A
#
# COMPACT_ATOMS: atom_id res chain seq x y z
N MET A 1 6.08 29.75 1.38
CA MET A 1 4.93 29.44 0.52
C MET A 1 4.49 28.01 0.82
N ARG A 2 3.41 27.82 1.59
CA ARG A 2 2.90 26.49 1.95
C ARG A 2 2.08 25.99 0.75
N ALA A 3 2.52 24.89 0.13
CA ALA A 3 1.81 24.29 -1.00
C ALA A 3 0.75 23.32 -0.46
N ASP A 4 -0.53 23.69 -0.57
CA ASP A 4 -1.69 22.81 -0.38
C ASP A 4 -1.86 21.87 -1.60
N TYR A 5 -0.82 21.08 -1.88
CA TYR A 5 -0.76 20.14 -3.01
C TYR A 5 -0.53 18.73 -2.45
N SER A 6 -1.58 18.00 -2.07
CA SER A 6 -1.50 16.52 -1.91
C SER A 6 -2.80 15.83 -1.53
N GLY A 7 -3.73 16.47 -0.81
CA GLY A 7 -4.87 15.73 -0.24
C GLY A 7 -5.85 15.13 -1.26
N ASN A 8 -6.23 15.90 -2.28
CA ASN A 8 -7.36 15.52 -3.15
C ASN A 8 -6.98 14.55 -4.28
N ARG A 9 -5.77 14.68 -4.85
CA ARG A 9 -5.30 13.82 -5.96
C ARG A 9 -4.91 12.42 -5.50
N GLU A 10 -4.34 12.29 -4.31
CA GLU A 10 -3.98 11.00 -3.72
C GLU A 10 -5.22 10.18 -3.36
N LEU A 11 -6.23 10.82 -2.79
CA LEU A 11 -7.53 10.20 -2.50
C LEU A 11 -8.27 9.78 -3.77
N GLU A 12 -8.27 10.63 -4.79
CA GLU A 12 -8.94 10.33 -6.06
C GLU A 12 -8.24 9.19 -6.82
N SER A 13 -6.90 9.15 -6.79
CA SER A 13 -6.11 8.05 -7.36
C SER A 13 -6.41 6.72 -6.64
N GLY A 14 -6.56 6.76 -5.31
CA GLY A 14 -7.00 5.61 -4.52
C GLY A 14 -8.40 5.12 -4.92
N ARG A 15 -9.35 6.02 -5.12
CA ARG A 15 -10.71 5.67 -5.59
C ARG A 15 -10.70 5.06 -6.99
N GLN A 16 -9.87 5.59 -7.89
CA GLN A 16 -9.76 5.09 -9.26
C GLN A 16 -9.22 3.66 -9.29
N LEU A 17 -8.21 3.34 -8.48
CA LEU A 17 -7.71 1.97 -8.32
C LEU A 17 -8.84 1.02 -7.90
N LEU A 18 -9.61 1.39 -6.88
CA LEU A 18 -10.71 0.58 -6.39
C LEU A 18 -11.78 0.34 -7.46
N ARG A 19 -12.19 1.40 -8.18
CA ARG A 19 -13.12 1.28 -9.31
C ARG A 19 -12.60 0.34 -10.38
N ARG A 20 -11.30 0.41 -10.69
CA ARG A 20 -10.68 -0.46 -11.71
C ARG A 20 -10.70 -1.92 -11.29
N MET A 21 -10.42 -2.21 -10.02
CA MET A 21 -10.56 -3.56 -9.48
C MET A 21 -11.99 -4.09 -9.61
N ASP A 22 -12.99 -3.24 -9.32
CA ASP A 22 -14.41 -3.62 -9.41
C ASP A 22 -14.81 -3.93 -10.86
N SER A 23 -14.35 -3.13 -11.83
CA SER A 23 -14.56 -3.42 -13.26
C SER A 23 -13.91 -4.72 -13.72
N LEU A 24 -12.64 -4.95 -13.34
CA LEU A 24 -11.91 -6.18 -13.72
C LEU A 24 -12.53 -7.43 -13.07
N LYS A 25 -13.06 -7.29 -11.85
CA LYS A 25 -13.82 -8.35 -11.18
C LYS A 25 -15.07 -8.71 -12.00
N ALA A 26 -15.84 -7.71 -12.44
CA ALA A 26 -17.06 -7.91 -13.23
C ALA A 26 -16.78 -8.57 -14.59
N GLU A 27 -15.61 -8.28 -15.18
CA GLU A 27 -15.13 -8.92 -16.43
C GLU A 27 -14.51 -10.31 -16.23
N VAL A 28 -14.44 -10.82 -14.98
CA VAL A 28 -13.80 -12.10 -14.63
C VAL A 28 -12.34 -12.17 -15.09
N ARG A 29 -11.58 -11.08 -14.90
CA ARG A 29 -10.18 -10.97 -15.34
C ARG A 29 -9.21 -11.12 -14.18
N SER A 30 -8.09 -11.79 -14.44
CA SER A 30 -6.96 -11.81 -13.51
C SER A 30 -6.27 -10.44 -13.48
N PHE A 31 -5.89 -9.97 -12.29
CA PHE A 31 -5.18 -8.71 -12.12
C PHE A 31 -4.26 -8.75 -10.89
N ALA A 32 -3.28 -7.84 -10.89
CA ALA A 32 -2.40 -7.60 -9.75
C ALA A 32 -2.47 -6.11 -9.38
N VAL A 33 -2.35 -5.83 -8.08
CA VAL A 33 -2.28 -4.47 -7.55
C VAL A 33 -1.08 -4.36 -6.65
N GLU A 34 -0.23 -3.36 -6.92
CA GLU A 34 0.80 -2.94 -5.98
C GLU A 34 0.17 -2.03 -4.91
N THR A 35 0.42 -2.33 -3.64
CA THR A 35 -0.08 -1.55 -2.52
C THR A 35 0.87 -1.64 -1.35
N THR A 36 0.87 -0.60 -0.53
CA THR A 36 1.63 -0.57 0.73
C THR A 36 0.90 -1.24 1.89
N LEU A 37 -0.31 -1.78 1.67
CA LEU A 37 -1.19 -2.36 2.70
C LEU A 37 -1.41 -1.43 3.92
N ALA A 38 -1.25 -0.12 3.74
CA ALA A 38 -1.38 0.85 4.81
C ALA A 38 -2.83 1.09 5.23
N SER A 39 -3.81 0.73 4.39
CA SER A 39 -5.23 0.92 4.64
C SER A 39 -5.95 -0.39 4.98
N ARG A 40 -6.94 -0.30 5.88
CA ARG A 40 -7.81 -1.43 6.25
C ARG A 40 -8.86 -1.77 5.19
N SER A 41 -9.02 -0.92 4.18
CA SER A 41 -10.08 -1.03 3.15
C SER A 41 -9.86 -2.16 2.15
N LEU A 42 -8.63 -2.68 2.03
CA LEU A 42 -8.33 -3.75 1.08
C LEU A 42 -8.79 -5.13 1.58
N ALA A 43 -8.73 -5.40 2.88
CA ALA A 43 -9.04 -6.71 3.44
C ALA A 43 -10.48 -7.19 3.13
N PRO A 44 -11.54 -6.36 3.29
CA PRO A 44 -12.89 -6.75 2.87
C PRO A 44 -12.96 -7.08 1.38
N ARG A 45 -12.29 -6.30 0.52
CA ARG A 45 -12.28 -6.51 -0.92
C ARG A 45 -11.61 -7.82 -1.33
N LEU A 46 -10.52 -8.21 -0.65
CA LEU A 46 -9.88 -9.51 -0.90
C LEU A 46 -10.82 -10.67 -0.56
N ARG A 47 -11.60 -10.57 0.53
CA ARG A 47 -12.64 -11.56 0.87
C ARG A 47 -13.74 -11.59 -0.19
N ASP A 48 -14.17 -10.43 -0.69
CA ASP A 48 -15.17 -10.34 -1.76
C ASP A 48 -14.68 -10.91 -3.09
N LEU A 49 -13.37 -10.94 -3.34
CA LEU A 49 -12.78 -11.59 -4.51
C LEU A 49 -12.73 -13.10 -4.31
N GLN A 50 -12.32 -13.57 -3.13
CA GLN A 50 -12.33 -14.99 -2.78
C GLN A 50 -13.74 -15.59 -2.88
N SER A 51 -14.75 -14.91 -2.35
CA SER A 51 -16.15 -15.35 -2.45
C SER A 51 -16.68 -15.36 -3.89
N ALA A 52 -16.09 -14.56 -4.77
CA ALA A 52 -16.37 -14.56 -6.21
C ALA A 52 -15.56 -15.60 -7.00
N GLY A 53 -14.81 -16.49 -6.33
CA GLY A 53 -14.07 -17.59 -6.96
C GLY A 53 -12.63 -17.27 -7.33
N TYR A 54 -12.08 -16.11 -6.94
CA TYR A 54 -10.69 -15.77 -7.21
C TYR A 54 -9.73 -16.47 -6.25
N THR A 55 -8.60 -16.94 -6.79
CA THR A 55 -7.44 -17.26 -5.98
C THR A 55 -6.66 -15.99 -5.69
N VAL A 56 -6.61 -15.58 -4.42
CA VAL A 56 -5.90 -14.37 -3.99
C VAL A 56 -4.53 -14.76 -3.44
N SER A 57 -3.46 -14.28 -4.09
CA SER A 57 -2.08 -14.43 -3.62
C SER A 57 -1.54 -13.09 -3.13
N LEU A 58 -1.03 -13.03 -1.90
CA LEU A 58 -0.42 -11.84 -1.33
C LEU A 58 1.10 -12.02 -1.26
N ILE A 59 1.84 -11.21 -2.02
CA ILE A 59 3.30 -11.17 -1.97
C ILE A 59 3.70 -9.90 -1.23
N PHE A 60 4.51 -10.05 -0.18
CA PHE A 60 4.86 -8.96 0.70
C PHE A 60 6.38 -8.85 0.88
N PHE A 61 6.92 -7.67 0.62
CA PHE A 61 8.34 -7.36 0.79
C PHE A 61 8.53 -6.46 2.00
N PHE A 62 9.28 -6.94 3.00
CA PHE A 62 9.69 -6.12 4.13
C PHE A 62 11.12 -6.40 4.53
N THR A 63 11.68 -5.42 5.22
CA THR A 63 13.01 -5.50 5.80
C THR A 63 12.86 -5.47 7.32
N PRO A 64 13.45 -6.42 8.07
CA PRO A 64 13.36 -6.44 9.53
C PRO A 64 14.12 -5.28 10.19
N ALA A 65 15.09 -4.67 9.50
CA ALA A 65 15.90 -3.56 9.98
C ALA A 65 15.39 -2.22 9.39
N PRO A 66 14.68 -1.37 10.16
CA PRO A 66 14.27 -0.05 9.69
C PRO A 66 15.44 0.86 9.29
N GLU A 67 16.64 0.59 9.80
CA GLU A 67 17.89 1.27 9.48
C GLU A 67 18.21 1.18 7.98
N LEU A 68 17.92 0.04 7.34
CA LEU A 68 18.10 -0.13 5.90
C LEU A 68 17.13 0.76 5.10
N CYS A 69 15.90 0.93 5.58
CA CYS A 69 14.94 1.83 4.95
C CYS A 69 15.37 3.30 5.12
N ILE A 70 15.87 3.69 6.29
CA ILE A 70 16.41 5.03 6.55
C ILE A 70 17.59 5.32 5.62
N ALA A 71 18.55 4.41 5.53
CA ALA A 71 19.70 4.56 4.63
C ALA A 71 19.29 4.70 3.16
N ARG A 72 18.26 3.96 2.73
CA ARG A 72 17.69 4.08 1.37
C ARG A 72 17.04 5.43 1.13
N VAL A 73 16.25 5.94 2.08
CA VAL A 73 15.65 7.29 1.97
C VAL A 73 16.73 8.35 1.93
N ALA A 74 17.73 8.29 2.82
CA ALA A 74 18.86 9.21 2.79
C ALA A 74 19.60 9.19 1.44
N SER A 75 19.79 8.01 0.85
CA SER A 75 20.38 7.90 -0.49
C SER A 75 19.47 8.44 -1.61
N HIS A 76 18.15 8.33 -1.47
CA HIS A 76 17.18 8.86 -2.43
C HIS A 76 17.16 10.40 -2.39
N VAL A 77 17.15 10.99 -1.19
CA VAL A 77 17.21 12.44 -0.98
C VAL A 77 18.50 13.02 -1.55
N ARG A 78 19.65 12.37 -1.33
CA ARG A 78 20.93 12.78 -1.96
C ARG A 78 20.88 12.81 -3.49
N ARG A 79 19.99 12.05 -4.12
CA ARG A 79 19.78 12.01 -5.58
C ARG A 79 18.68 12.97 -6.05
N GLY A 80 18.20 13.87 -5.18
CA GLY A 80 17.14 14.84 -5.47
C GLY A 80 15.72 14.34 -5.21
N GLY A 81 15.57 13.22 -4.49
CA GLY A 81 14.28 12.63 -4.14
C GLY A 81 13.58 13.27 -2.93
N HIS A 82 12.33 12.87 -2.69
CA HIS A 82 11.54 13.35 -1.54
C HIS A 82 11.99 12.69 -0.23
N ASP A 83 12.05 13.48 0.84
CA ASP A 83 12.42 13.00 2.17
C ASP A 83 11.21 12.49 2.95
N ILE A 84 11.42 11.46 3.76
CA ILE A 84 10.40 10.88 4.65
C ILE A 84 10.99 10.85 6.06
N PRO A 85 10.35 11.46 7.07
CA PRO A 85 10.88 11.47 8.43
C PRO A 85 11.12 10.06 8.98
N GLU A 86 12.25 9.85 9.65
CA GLU A 86 12.61 8.53 10.19
C GLU A 86 11.55 7.95 11.13
N SER A 87 10.88 8.81 11.91
CA SER A 87 9.77 8.40 12.79
C SER A 87 8.62 7.76 12.02
N VAL A 88 8.33 8.27 10.81
CA VAL A 88 7.33 7.70 9.90
C VAL A 88 7.81 6.37 9.35
N ILE A 89 9.09 6.26 8.96
CA ILE A 89 9.68 5.01 8.47
C ILE A 89 9.60 3.92 9.53
N ARG A 90 10.01 4.22 10.76
CA ARG A 90 9.98 3.29 11.90
C ARG A 90 8.55 2.90 12.28
N CYS A 91 7.63 3.87 12.34
CA CYS A 91 6.22 3.61 12.66
C CYS A 91 5.54 2.72 11.61
N ARG A 92 5.86 2.90 10.32
CA ARG A 92 5.26 2.12 9.23
C ARG A 92 5.59 0.64 9.30
N GLY A 93 6.82 0.26 9.63
CA GLY A 93 7.21 -1.14 9.79
C GLY A 93 6.30 -1.88 10.78
N THR A 94 6.08 -1.29 11.95
CA THR A 94 5.23 -1.88 13.00
C THR A 94 3.76 -1.98 12.57
N LYS A 95 3.20 -0.91 11.99
CA LYS A 95 1.80 -0.88 11.55
C LYS A 95 1.51 -1.93 10.47
N LEU A 96 2.46 -2.12 9.56
CA LEU A 96 2.34 -3.04 8.43
C LEU A 96 2.31 -4.50 8.89
N LEU A 97 3.21 -4.87 9.80
CA LEU A 97 3.22 -6.20 10.43
C LEU A 97 1.92 -6.46 11.20
N GLN A 98 1.39 -5.45 11.90
CA GLN A 98 0.11 -5.57 12.60
C GLN A 98 -1.07 -5.73 11.64
N CYS A 99 -1.08 -5.00 10.52
CA CYS A 99 -2.10 -5.15 9.48
C CYS A 99 -2.11 -6.56 8.89
N LEU A 100 -0.93 -7.12 8.56
CA LEU A 100 -0.81 -8.49 8.07
C LEU A 100 -1.34 -9.50 9.09
N ARG A 101 -0.92 -9.39 10.34
CA ARG A 101 -1.31 -10.32 11.41
C ARG A 101 -2.82 -10.32 11.67
N ASN A 102 -3.48 -9.16 11.54
CA ASN A 102 -4.89 -9.01 11.89
C ASN A 102 -5.85 -9.25 10.71
N ASN A 103 -5.37 -9.21 9.45
CA ASN A 103 -6.23 -9.27 8.28
C ASN A 103 -5.98 -10.48 7.36
N CYS A 104 -4.86 -11.18 7.49
CA CYS A 104 -4.54 -12.37 6.67
C CYS A 104 -4.96 -13.70 7.33
N ARG A 105 -6.14 -13.73 7.97
CA ARG A 105 -6.80 -14.98 8.36
C ARG A 105 -7.97 -15.26 7.44
#